data_AF-A0A3D0RDD2-F1
#
_entry.id   AF-A0A3D0RDD2-F1
#
_cell.length_a   1.000
_cell.length_b   1.000
_cell.length_c   1.000
_cell.angle_alpha   90.00
_cell.angle_beta   90.00
_cell.angle_gamma   90.00
#
_symmetry.space_group_name_H-M   'P 1'
#
loop_
_entity.id
_entity.type
_entity.pdbx_description
1 polymer ?
#
loop_
_entity_poly.entity_id
_entity_poly.type
_entity_poly.pdbx_seq_one_letter_code
_entity_poly.pdbx_strand_id
1 'polypeptide(L)'
;MYMRTLVAAGTMAVMSSSAYAGCGIYGSVKVLANDFPATQAVSAAMRACDGGSADITVNLNKDHKDLIVPAFTANPPEFTTSHVTNSTLVAV
;
A
#
# COMPACT_ATOMS: atom_id res chain seq x y z
N MET A 1 21.22 -41.02 -15.42
CA MET A 1 21.61 -39.61 -15.18
C MET A 1 20.42 -38.64 -15.36
N TYR A 2 19.53 -38.86 -16.33
CA TYR A 2 18.34 -38.02 -16.60
C TYR A 2 17.34 -37.86 -15.43
N MET A 3 17.09 -38.91 -14.64
CA MET A 3 16.13 -38.87 -13.53
C MET A 3 16.59 -37.95 -12.38
N ARG A 4 17.91 -37.81 -12.19
CA ARG A 4 18.48 -36.85 -11.22
C ARG A 4 18.35 -35.41 -11.70
N THR A 5 18.52 -35.18 -13.01
CA THR A 5 18.36 -33.87 -13.63
C THR A 5 16.91 -33.39 -13.59
N LEU A 6 15.95 -34.30 -13.79
CA LEU A 6 14.51 -34.00 -13.69
C LEU A 6 14.06 -33.64 -12.27
N VAL A 7 14.57 -34.35 -11.25
CA VAL A 7 14.27 -34.03 -9.85
C VAL A 7 14.85 -32.66 -9.46
N ALA A 8 16.09 -32.36 -9.87
CA ALA A 8 16.71 -31.06 -9.61
C ALA A 8 15.97 -29.91 -10.31
N ALA A 9 15.58 -30.08 -11.58
CA ALA A 9 14.80 -29.09 -12.31
C ALA A 9 13.40 -28.89 -11.69
N GLY A 10 12.75 -29.96 -11.23
CA GLY A 10 11.46 -29.90 -10.53
C GLY A 10 11.54 -29.12 -9.23
N THR A 11 12.60 -29.31 -8.43
CA THR A 11 12.79 -28.54 -7.19
C THR A 11 13.01 -27.04 -7.42
N MET A 12 13.71 -26.67 -8.51
CA MET A 12 13.92 -25.25 -8.85
C MET A 12 12.61 -24.58 -9.32
N ALA A 13 11.77 -25.29 -10.07
CA ALA A 13 10.49 -24.77 -10.54
C ALA A 13 9.49 -24.45 -9.41
N VAL A 14 9.51 -25.23 -8.32
CA VAL A 14 8.65 -24.99 -7.14
C VAL A 14 9.16 -23.82 -6.29
N MET A 15 10.47 -23.57 -6.29
CA MET A 15 11.09 -22.43 -5.58
C MET A 15 10.89 -21.09 -6.29
N SER A 16 10.65 -21.08 -7.60
CA SER A 16 10.36 -19.86 -8.36
C SER A 16 8.97 -19.25 -8.12
N SER A 17 8.09 -19.94 -7.38
CA SER A 17 6.70 -19.50 -7.15
C SER A 17 6.52 -18.49 -6.02
N SER A 18 7.55 -18.18 -5.22
CA SER A 18 7.42 -17.14 -4.18
C SER A 18 7.63 -15.75 -4.76
N ALA A 19 6.74 -15.34 -5.67
CA ALA A 19 6.57 -13.93 -5.94
C ALA A 19 5.92 -13.30 -4.69
N TYR A 20 6.75 -12.76 -3.80
CA TYR A 20 6.28 -11.89 -2.72
C TYR A 20 5.72 -10.61 -3.38
N ALA A 21 4.47 -10.68 -3.82
CA ALA A 21 3.75 -9.58 -4.46
C ALA A 21 3.34 -8.48 -3.47
N GLY A 22 3.48 -8.72 -2.16
CA GLY A 22 3.32 -7.69 -1.14
C GLY A 22 4.60 -6.86 -1.00
N CYS A 23 4.48 -5.56 -0.77
CA CYS A 23 5.61 -4.61 -0.65
C CYS A 23 6.50 -4.83 0.60
N GLY A 24 6.50 -6.04 1.18
CA GLY A 24 7.26 -6.40 2.38
C GLY A 24 6.80 -5.67 3.65
N ILE A 25 5.61 -5.06 3.63
CA ILE A 25 5.07 -4.30 4.75
C ILE A 25 4.33 -5.26 5.69
N TYR A 26 4.52 -5.06 6.99
CA TYR A 26 3.84 -5.79 8.06
C TYR A 26 3.19 -4.78 9.00
N GLY A 27 1.89 -4.93 9.27
CA GLY A 27 1.13 -4.06 10.19
C GLY A 27 0.02 -3.23 9.53
N SER A 28 -0.71 -2.45 10.33
CA SER A 28 -1.82 -1.61 9.86
C SER A 28 -1.35 -0.19 9.55
N VAL A 29 -1.57 0.24 8.30
CA VAL A 29 -1.28 1.60 7.83
C VAL A 29 -2.59 2.29 7.49
N LYS A 30 -2.94 3.31 8.27
CA LYS A 30 -4.12 4.14 8.02
C LYS A 30 -3.67 5.49 7.46
N VAL A 31 -4.01 5.79 6.22
CA VAL A 31 -3.60 7.01 5.52
C VAL A 31 -4.80 7.95 5.37
N LEU A 32 -4.68 9.18 5.87
CA LEU A 32 -5.60 10.26 5.55
C LEU A 32 -5.02 11.08 4.41
N ALA A 33 -5.75 11.25 3.32
CA ALA A 33 -5.25 12.01 2.19
C ALA A 33 -6.34 12.83 1.50
N ASN A 34 -5.91 13.79 0.67
CA ASN A 34 -6.83 14.61 -0.10
C ASN A 34 -7.31 13.89 -1.37
N ASP A 35 -8.58 14.09 -1.73
CA ASP A 35 -9.23 13.43 -2.86
C ASP A 35 -8.87 14.07 -4.22
N PHE A 36 -7.58 14.06 -4.57
CA PHE A 36 -7.11 14.45 -5.89
C PHE A 36 -6.79 13.23 -6.76
N PRO A 37 -6.89 13.33 -8.10
CA PRO A 37 -6.58 12.24 -9.02
C PRO A 37 -5.18 11.64 -8.83
N ALA A 38 -4.19 12.49 -8.54
CA ALA A 38 -2.83 12.03 -8.23
C ALA A 38 -2.78 11.18 -6.95
N THR A 39 -3.48 11.61 -5.91
CA THR A 39 -3.55 10.88 -4.63
C THR A 39 -4.35 9.58 -4.77
N GLN A 40 -5.36 9.54 -5.63
CA GLN A 40 -6.07 8.30 -5.98
C GLN A 40 -5.14 7.27 -6.62
N ALA A 41 -4.29 7.68 -7.58
CA ALA A 41 -3.28 6.80 -8.17
C ALA A 41 -2.28 6.28 -7.12
N VAL A 42 -1.82 7.14 -6.21
CA VAL A 42 -0.97 6.74 -5.09
C VAL A 42 -1.69 5.75 -4.16
N SER A 43 -2.97 6.00 -3.84
CA SER A 43 -3.78 5.10 -3.01
C SER A 43 -3.98 3.73 -3.65
N ALA A 44 -4.13 3.67 -4.97
CA ALA A 44 -4.26 2.42 -5.71
C ALA A 44 -2.95 1.61 -5.66
N ALA A 45 -1.80 2.28 -5.81
CA ALA A 45 -0.49 1.66 -5.64
C ALA A 45 -0.26 1.19 -4.19
N MET A 46 -0.68 1.96 -3.19
CA MET A 46 -0.62 1.56 -1.79
C MET A 46 -1.49 0.33 -1.51
N ARG A 47 -2.70 0.26 -2.05
CA ARG A 47 -3.57 -0.91 -1.90
C ARG A 47 -3.00 -2.16 -2.59
N ALA A 48 -2.27 -1.99 -3.68
CA ALA A 48 -1.54 -3.10 -4.31
C ALA A 48 -0.44 -3.68 -3.41
N CYS A 49 0.01 -2.94 -2.38
CA CYS A 49 0.96 -3.43 -1.39
C CYS A 49 0.32 -4.31 -0.29
N ASP A 50 -1.01 -4.36 -0.19
CA ASP A 50 -1.74 -5.23 0.73
C ASP A 50 -1.73 -6.68 0.19
N GLY A 51 -0.58 -7.34 0.36
CA GLY A 51 -0.31 -8.69 -0.12
C GLY A 51 -0.58 -9.80 0.91
N GLY A 52 -1.38 -9.52 1.95
CA GLY A 52 -1.76 -10.51 2.98
C GLY A 52 -1.12 -10.36 4.36
N SER A 53 -0.20 -9.40 4.54
CA SER A 53 0.48 -9.13 5.83
C SER A 53 0.33 -7.68 6.33
N ALA A 54 -0.28 -6.79 5.54
CA ALA A 54 -0.42 -5.37 5.87
C ALA A 54 -1.83 -4.86 5.61
N ASP A 55 -2.51 -4.36 6.65
CA ASP A 55 -3.84 -3.76 6.51
C ASP A 55 -3.68 -2.28 6.09
N ILE A 56 -3.92 -1.98 4.81
CA ILE A 56 -3.75 -0.63 4.26
C ILE A 56 -5.13 0.01 4.05
N THR A 57 -5.48 0.94 4.93
CA THR A 57 -6.72 1.72 4.83
C THR A 57 -6.40 3.14 4.38
N VAL A 58 -6.88 3.55 3.21
CA VAL A 58 -6.74 4.93 2.72
C VAL A 58 -8.09 5.63 2.74
N ASN A 59 -8.18 6.76 3.44
CA ASN A 59 -9.33 7.65 3.46
C ASN A 59 -9.02 8.92 2.65
N LEU A 60 -9.67 9.05 1.50
CA LEU A 60 -9.59 10.22 0.63
C LEU A 60 -10.74 11.17 0.97
N ASN A 61 -10.42 12.34 1.50
CA ASN A 61 -11.44 13.32 1.89
C ASN A 61 -11.10 14.72 1.36
N LYS A 62 -12.14 15.46 0.95
CA LYS A 62 -12.06 16.88 0.59
C LYS A 62 -11.79 17.73 1.83
N ASP A 63 -12.41 17.39 2.95
CA ASP A 63 -12.29 18.10 4.23
C ASP A 63 -11.08 17.61 5.07
N HIS A 64 -10.10 16.97 4.43
CA HIS A 64 -8.89 16.45 5.08
C HIS A 64 -8.19 17.48 5.99
N LYS A 65 -8.23 18.78 5.64
CA LYS A 65 -7.61 19.85 6.43
C LYS A 65 -8.19 19.97 7.84
N ASP A 66 -9.51 19.81 7.95
CA ASP A 66 -10.22 19.92 9.22
C ASP A 66 -10.12 18.62 10.04
N LEU A 67 -9.85 17.51 9.36
CA LEU A 67 -9.74 16.18 9.98
C LEU A 67 -8.33 15.81 10.43
N ILE A 68 -7.27 16.40 9.86
CA ILE A 68 -5.89 16.06 10.21
C ILE A 68 -5.65 16.23 11.72
N VAL A 69 -5.93 17.41 12.27
CA VAL A 69 -5.66 17.70 13.69
C VAL A 69 -6.43 16.74 14.62
N PRO A 70 -7.76 16.59 14.54
CA PRO A 70 -8.48 15.70 15.46
C PRO A 70 -8.07 14.24 15.28
N ALA A 71 -7.81 13.78 14.05
CA ALA A 71 -7.55 12.38 13.78
C ALA A 71 -6.15 11.90 14.23
N PHE A 72 -5.16 12.80 14.32
CA PHE A 72 -3.84 12.49 14.93
C PHE A 72 -3.77 12.78 16.43
N THR A 73 -4.69 13.60 16.97
CA THR A 73 -4.71 13.94 18.40
C THR A 73 -5.48 12.91 19.24
N ALA A 74 -6.36 12.11 18.62
CA ALA A 74 -7.03 11.00 19.28
C ALA A 74 -6.02 9.96 19.83
N ASN A 75 -6.38 9.28 20.93
CA ASN A 75 -5.55 8.22 21.52
C ASN A 75 -6.34 6.90 21.64
N PRO A 76 -6.04 5.86 20.83
CA PRO A 76 -5.01 5.84 19.78
C PRO A 76 -5.40 6.69 18.55
N PRO A 77 -4.42 7.20 17.78
CA PRO A 77 -4.69 8.02 16.60
C PRO A 77 -5.45 7.21 15.53
N GLU A 78 -6.41 7.86 14.88
CA GLU A 78 -7.28 7.22 13.90
C GLU A 78 -6.52 6.96 12.58
N PHE A 79 -5.58 7.83 12.22
CA PHE A 79 -4.69 7.66 11.08
C PHE A 79 -3.22 7.61 11.53
N THR A 80 -2.42 6.83 10.80
CA THR A 80 -0.99 6.66 11.03
C THR A 80 -0.17 7.68 10.24
N THR A 81 -0.62 8.04 9.04
CA THR A 81 0.06 9.00 8.17
C THR A 81 -0.92 9.89 7.43
N SER A 82 -0.48 11.09 7.06
CA SER A 82 -1.24 12.02 6.23
C SER A 82 -0.47 12.33 4.96
N HIS A 83 -1.16 12.29 3.81
CA HIS A 83 -0.60 12.67 2.53
C HIS A 83 -1.42 13.80 1.92
N VAL A 84 -0.81 14.97 1.79
CA VAL A 84 -1.48 16.18 1.31
C VAL A 84 -0.75 16.69 0.07
N THR A 85 -1.41 16.64 -1.07
CA THR A 85 -0.88 17.18 -2.33
C THR A 85 -1.29 18.64 -2.50
N ASN A 86 -0.33 19.55 -2.72
CA ASN A 86 -0.58 20.98 -3.00
C ASN A 86 -0.96 21.20 -4.48
N SER A 87 -1.84 20.38 -5.06
CA SER A 87 -2.02 20.36 -6.51
C SER A 87 -2.55 21.69 -7.05
N THR A 88 -1.66 22.49 -7.65
CA THR A 88 -1.96 23.26 -8.84
C THR A 88 -2.08 22.27 -10.00
N LEU A 89 -3.30 21.82 -10.28
CA LEU A 89 -3.62 21.11 -11.52
C LEU A 89 -3.42 22.11 -12.68
N VAL A 90 -2.22 22.20 -13.25
CA VAL A 90 -2.11 22.61 -14.66
C VAL A 90 -2.43 21.35 -15.44
N ALA A 91 -3.67 21.25 -15.92
CA ALA A 91 -4.02 20.27 -16.92
C ALA A 91 -3.12 20.51 -18.14
N VAL A 92 -2.32 19.50 -18.51
CA VAL A 92 -1.71 19.39 -19.83
C VAL A 92 -2.38 18.21 -20.52
#